data_AF-A0A6A7L7C6-F1
#
_entry.id   AF-A0A6A7L7C6-F1
#
_cell.length_a   1.000
_cell.length_b   1.000
_cell.length_c   1.000
_cell.angle_alpha   90.00
_cell.angle_beta   90.00
_cell.angle_gamma   90.00
#
_symmetry.space_group_name_H-M   'P 1'
#
loop_
_entity.id
_entity.type
_entity.pdbx_description
1 polymer ?
#
loop_
_entity_poly.entity_id
_entity_poly.type
_entity_poly.pdbx_seq_one_letter_code
_entity_poly.pdbx_strand_id
1 'polypeptide(L)'
;MDRRTFLAWSTHLAALSATALIPPDLPHAAAWAGLRPRLRRSSSPAAIPRVDARVVNLPHKDTHFTMPVTGSLSDWQVRAAHLRRQILCAAGLYPMPEKTRLNPQIFGRIDRADYSVEKVYIETLPRYYLCGNLYRPRGRTGPFPGVLSPHGHWHYGRLEHTSLVSVPARCINLARQGYVVFSYDMVGYTDTLQTPHAFGDEEEQLWSFGPFALQLWNSIRSVDFLQSLPDVDEQRIAVTGASGGGTQTFFLAAVDDRVTCAAPVVMISAIMQGGSPCENAPGLRLGTFNVEIAATIAPRPMLIVSATGDRTKSTPEVEFPAIRSIYALYGKASLVETVQVDAPHNYNQQAREAVYRFFGKHMLGDHDPANFAERPGRPEHLRNMLVWSGRSLPEKALSFEGVRNAWIEMGAGQTARIVERELVKERLVLVLAAEWPRRVISGVEGHQLVLSREGRGDRVVCLRVGDGVPDTIVVHDGGAEEASKSTEVDALVRSRRAVLLVTAFRTDTSVPPRPTTRYFTTFNKTDDAERVQDILTAIAFLRQQGAKDVRVTGLGKAAVWTLFAAAVAKAPVRWTGDLGRFTGSDRDFVGSFFVPGIQRIGGLKAALALVQ
;
A
#
# COMPACT_ATOMS: atom_id res chain seq x y z
N MET A 1 46.69 -21.90 39.40
CA MET A 1 47.93 -22.66 39.16
C MET A 1 47.99 -22.93 37.66
N ASP A 2 48.67 -22.08 36.89
CA ASP A 2 50.10 -22.16 36.51
C ASP A 2 50.30 -23.17 35.36
N ARG A 3 50.39 -22.73 34.10
CA ARG A 3 51.54 -22.23 33.31
C ARG A 3 52.36 -23.33 32.61
N ARG A 4 52.48 -23.12 31.28
CA ARG A 4 53.65 -23.32 30.39
C ARG A 4 53.98 -24.80 30.08
N THR A 5 54.48 -25.17 28.88
CA THR A 5 55.67 -24.65 28.15
C THR A 5 55.63 -25.27 26.72
N PHE A 6 55.65 -24.48 25.62
CA PHE A 6 56.77 -24.29 24.63
C PHE A 6 56.97 -25.46 23.60
N LEU A 7 57.43 -25.32 22.34
CA LEU A 7 58.28 -24.39 21.56
C LEU A 7 58.02 -24.74 20.04
N ALA A 8 57.66 -23.83 19.11
CA ALA A 8 58.50 -23.00 18.20
C ALA A 8 58.96 -23.64 16.85
N TRP A 9 58.52 -23.06 15.70
CA TRP A 9 59.31 -22.40 14.60
C TRP A 9 59.45 -23.30 13.34
N SER A 10 59.56 -22.88 12.06
CA SER A 10 59.64 -21.59 11.35
C SER A 10 59.48 -21.80 9.82
N THR A 11 59.16 -20.70 9.12
CA THR A 11 59.10 -20.38 7.68
C THR A 11 60.22 -20.87 6.73
N HIS A 12 59.94 -21.08 5.42
CA HIS A 12 60.55 -20.32 4.29
C HIS A 12 60.01 -20.67 2.88
N LEU A 13 60.26 -19.74 1.95
CA LEU A 13 59.72 -19.50 0.59
C LEU A 13 60.73 -19.89 -0.53
N ALA A 14 60.22 -19.90 -1.78
CA ALA A 14 60.89 -19.75 -3.10
C ALA A 14 61.49 -21.02 -3.76
N ALA A 15 61.65 -21.18 -5.09
CA ALA A 15 61.06 -20.69 -6.36
C ALA A 15 61.90 -21.33 -7.52
N LEU A 16 61.34 -21.48 -8.74
CA LEU A 16 61.94 -21.55 -10.12
C LEU A 16 61.12 -22.53 -11.02
N SER A 17 60.40 -22.12 -12.09
CA SER A 17 60.79 -21.68 -13.46
C SER A 17 61.40 -22.82 -14.32
N ALA A 18 61.07 -23.11 -15.60
CA ALA A 18 60.54 -22.31 -16.71
C ALA A 18 59.99 -23.18 -17.90
N THR A 19 59.16 -22.54 -18.76
CA THR A 19 59.01 -22.62 -20.26
C THR A 19 58.73 -23.96 -20.98
N ALA A 20 58.02 -24.06 -22.13
CA ALA A 20 57.05 -23.28 -22.91
C ALA A 20 56.66 -24.14 -24.15
N LEU A 21 55.42 -24.03 -24.68
CA LEU A 21 55.07 -24.01 -26.13
C LEU A 21 53.53 -23.93 -26.33
N ILE A 22 53.14 -23.10 -27.30
CA ILE A 22 51.81 -22.61 -27.77
C ILE A 22 51.95 -22.46 -29.32
N PRO A 23 50.95 -22.32 -30.24
CA PRO A 23 49.45 -22.50 -30.33
C PRO A 23 49.04 -23.26 -31.66
N PRO A 24 47.91 -23.04 -32.39
CA PRO A 24 46.58 -22.37 -32.18
C PRO A 24 45.37 -23.28 -32.57
N ASP A 25 44.06 -23.00 -32.42
CA ASP A 25 43.18 -21.84 -32.70
C ASP A 25 41.81 -22.03 -32.02
N LEU A 26 41.18 -20.97 -31.47
CA LEU A 26 39.71 -20.78 -31.38
C LEU A 26 39.40 -19.30 -31.05
N PRO A 27 38.44 -18.63 -31.73
CA PRO A 27 38.31 -17.18 -31.66
C PRO A 27 37.27 -16.64 -30.65
N HIS A 28 37.62 -15.46 -30.12
CA HIS A 28 36.80 -14.38 -29.54
C HIS A 28 36.14 -14.54 -28.15
N ALA A 29 36.94 -14.25 -27.12
CA ALA A 29 36.49 -13.58 -25.91
C ALA A 29 37.18 -12.21 -25.79
N ALA A 30 36.50 -11.15 -26.22
CA ALA A 30 36.87 -9.77 -25.92
C ALA A 30 35.63 -8.88 -25.98
N ALA A 31 35.02 -8.57 -24.83
CA ALA A 31 34.34 -7.28 -24.55
C ALA A 31 33.57 -7.27 -23.21
N TRP A 32 34.18 -7.51 -22.04
CA TRP A 32 33.50 -7.20 -20.74
C TRP A 32 34.46 -6.81 -19.60
N ALA A 33 35.48 -6.01 -19.89
CA ALA A 33 36.28 -5.34 -18.86
C ALA A 33 36.08 -3.81 -18.97
N GLY A 34 34.99 -3.30 -18.39
CA GLY A 34 34.76 -1.86 -18.37
C GLY A 34 33.38 -1.43 -17.93
N LEU A 35 32.92 -1.77 -16.72
CA LEU A 35 31.83 -1.06 -16.03
C LEU A 35 31.94 -1.30 -14.52
N ARG A 36 32.89 -0.61 -13.88
CA ARG A 36 32.73 -0.25 -12.46
C ARG A 36 31.62 0.81 -12.42
N PRO A 37 30.54 0.66 -11.64
CA PRO A 37 29.54 1.71 -11.50
C PRO A 37 30.22 2.90 -10.82
N ARG A 38 30.55 3.93 -11.59
CA ARG A 38 30.87 5.24 -11.03
C ARG A 38 29.63 5.70 -10.29
N LEU A 39 29.72 5.75 -8.97
CA LEU A 39 28.81 6.51 -8.11
C LEU A 39 28.82 7.97 -8.57
N ARG A 40 28.00 8.29 -9.57
CA ARG A 40 27.63 9.67 -9.87
C ARG A 40 26.52 10.04 -8.92
N ARG A 41 26.87 10.73 -7.83
CA ARG A 41 26.01 11.81 -7.35
C ARG A 41 26.02 12.87 -8.44
N SER A 42 25.14 12.77 -9.43
CA SER A 42 24.87 13.89 -10.34
C SER A 42 23.99 14.89 -9.60
N SER A 43 24.60 15.73 -8.78
CA SER A 43 23.96 16.95 -8.26
C SER A 43 23.99 18.03 -9.33
N SER A 44 23.39 17.77 -10.50
CA SER A 44 22.89 18.89 -11.30
C SER A 44 21.81 19.57 -10.47
N PRO A 45 21.77 20.92 -10.40
CA PRO A 45 20.63 21.60 -9.79
C PRO A 45 19.37 21.06 -10.45
N ALA A 46 18.38 20.65 -9.65
CA ALA A 46 17.11 20.20 -10.22
C ALA A 46 16.54 21.35 -11.05
N ALA A 47 16.43 21.14 -12.36
CA ALA A 47 15.88 22.11 -13.28
C ALA A 47 14.35 21.94 -13.35
N ILE A 48 13.64 23.04 -13.58
CA ILE A 48 12.22 22.99 -13.88
C ILE A 48 12.05 22.24 -15.20
N PRO A 49 11.24 21.18 -15.26
CA PRO A 49 11.07 20.44 -16.49
C PRO A 49 10.31 21.27 -17.53
N ARG A 50 10.61 21.01 -18.82
CA ARG A 50 9.88 21.64 -19.93
C ARG A 50 8.43 21.17 -20.02
N VAL A 51 8.15 19.94 -19.57
CA VAL A 51 6.83 19.30 -19.58
C VAL A 51 6.51 18.84 -18.16
N ASP A 52 5.27 19.03 -17.72
CA ASP A 52 4.84 18.55 -16.41
C ASP A 52 4.82 17.02 -16.37
N ALA A 53 5.66 16.43 -15.50
CA ALA A 53 5.78 14.98 -15.35
C ALA A 53 4.45 14.32 -14.94
N ARG A 54 3.54 15.06 -14.29
CA ARG A 54 2.23 14.55 -13.86
C ARG A 54 1.27 14.30 -15.02
N VAL A 55 1.63 14.70 -16.25
CA VAL A 55 0.87 14.44 -17.47
C VAL A 55 1.50 13.32 -18.30
N VAL A 56 2.83 13.21 -18.29
CA VAL A 56 3.56 12.27 -19.17
C VAL A 56 4.08 11.02 -18.45
N ASN A 57 4.35 11.10 -17.14
CA ASN A 57 4.86 10.00 -16.33
C ASN A 57 3.76 9.51 -15.40
N LEU A 58 2.83 8.73 -15.97
CA LEU A 58 1.67 8.19 -15.26
C LEU A 58 1.89 6.71 -14.93
N PRO A 59 2.37 6.38 -13.71
CA PRO A 59 2.48 5.00 -13.29
C PRO A 59 1.13 4.27 -13.35
N HIS A 60 1.19 2.99 -13.67
CA HIS A 60 0.06 2.07 -13.71
C HIS A 60 0.50 0.70 -13.17
N LYS A 61 -0.45 -0.24 -13.13
CA LYS A 61 -0.24 -1.57 -12.52
C LYS A 61 0.87 -2.44 -13.13
N ASP A 62 1.41 -2.08 -14.29
CA ASP A 62 2.49 -2.80 -14.99
C ASP A 62 3.73 -1.92 -15.19
N THR A 63 3.78 -0.74 -14.55
CA THR A 63 4.99 0.09 -14.54
C THR A 63 6.11 -0.62 -13.81
N HIS A 64 7.33 -0.55 -14.34
CA HIS A 64 8.51 -1.07 -13.65
C HIS A 64 8.98 -0.05 -12.61
N PHE A 65 8.76 -0.37 -11.34
CA PHE A 65 9.18 0.43 -10.20
C PHE A 65 10.57 0.02 -9.72
N THR A 66 11.27 0.95 -9.09
CA THR A 66 12.58 0.71 -8.47
C THR A 66 12.52 1.09 -7.00
N MET A 67 13.09 0.26 -6.14
CA MET A 67 13.14 0.52 -4.70
C MET A 67 13.92 1.82 -4.43
N PRO A 68 13.33 2.80 -3.71
CA PRO A 68 14.06 4.00 -3.34
C PRO A 68 15.27 3.66 -2.46
N VAL A 69 16.40 4.34 -2.72
CA VAL A 69 17.59 4.21 -1.87
C VAL A 69 17.28 4.85 -0.51
N THR A 70 17.35 4.05 0.56
CA THR A 70 17.13 4.54 1.92
C THR A 70 18.48 4.71 2.63
N GLY A 71 18.77 5.92 3.11
CA GLY A 71 20.09 6.28 3.64
C GLY A 71 20.39 5.77 5.05
N SER A 72 19.36 5.52 5.87
CA SER A 72 19.51 5.09 7.26
C SER A 72 18.30 4.30 7.76
N LEU A 73 18.46 3.57 8.86
CA LEU A 73 17.34 2.90 9.54
C LEU A 73 16.26 3.88 10.00
N SER A 74 16.65 5.06 10.48
CA SER A 74 15.71 6.11 10.91
C SER A 74 14.86 6.60 9.74
N ASP A 75 15.47 6.85 8.58
CA ASP A 75 14.74 7.27 7.37
C ASP A 75 13.75 6.18 6.93
N TRP A 76 14.17 4.91 7.00
CA TRP A 76 13.30 3.79 6.69
C TRP A 76 12.12 3.70 7.64
N GLN A 77 12.32 3.85 8.95
CA GLN A 77 11.24 3.77 9.94
C GLN A 77 10.18 4.85 9.72
N VAL A 78 10.61 6.09 9.40
CA VAL A 78 9.69 7.17 9.03
C VAL A 78 8.90 6.81 7.77
N ARG A 79 9.57 6.29 6.74
CA ARG A 79 8.93 5.86 5.49
C ARG A 79 7.95 4.71 5.72
N ALA A 80 8.33 3.68 6.44
CA ALA A 80 7.49 2.52 6.75
C ALA A 80 6.24 2.93 7.56
N ALA A 81 6.39 3.85 8.52
CA ALA A 81 5.25 4.38 9.27
C ALA A 81 4.27 5.14 8.36
N HIS A 82 4.77 5.95 7.43
CA HIS A 82 3.95 6.62 6.43
C HIS A 82 3.24 5.63 5.49
N LEU A 83 3.94 4.59 5.01
CA LEU A 83 3.35 3.55 4.15
C LEU A 83 2.23 2.80 4.85
N ARG A 84 2.40 2.43 6.13
CA ARG A 84 1.33 1.81 6.93
C ARG A 84 0.08 2.70 7.02
N ARG A 85 0.28 4.00 7.30
CA ARG A 85 -0.83 4.96 7.33
C ARG A 85 -1.48 5.14 5.97
N GLN A 86 -0.70 5.17 4.88
CA GLN A 86 -1.24 5.22 3.51
C GLN A 86 -2.11 4.00 3.19
N ILE A 87 -1.66 2.78 3.55
CA ILE A 87 -2.43 1.55 3.36
C ILE A 87 -3.75 1.61 4.12
N LEU A 88 -3.70 1.96 5.41
CA LEU A 88 -4.90 2.08 6.24
C LEU A 88 -5.83 3.19 5.74
N CYS A 89 -5.29 4.33 5.29
CA CYS A 89 -6.08 5.42 4.72
C CYS A 89 -6.77 5.01 3.41
N ALA A 90 -6.05 4.36 2.49
CA ALA A 90 -6.62 3.84 1.25
C ALA A 90 -7.72 2.80 1.49
N ALA A 91 -7.60 2.01 2.58
CA ALA A 91 -8.62 1.06 3.02
C ALA A 91 -9.76 1.69 3.84
N GLY A 92 -9.75 3.01 4.10
CA GLY A 92 -10.74 3.66 4.97
C GLY A 92 -10.63 3.28 6.46
N LEU A 93 -9.51 2.67 6.87
CA LEU A 93 -9.24 2.16 8.22
C LEU A 93 -8.32 3.08 9.05
N TYR A 94 -8.11 4.35 8.65
CA TYR A 94 -7.31 5.31 9.40
C TYR A 94 -8.15 6.49 9.99
N PRO A 95 -8.19 6.67 11.32
CA PRO A 95 -7.67 5.75 12.35
C PRO A 95 -8.43 4.42 12.38
N MET A 96 -7.89 3.41 13.06
CA MET A 96 -8.49 2.07 13.11
C MET A 96 -9.95 2.15 13.61
N PRO A 97 -10.94 1.59 12.89
CA PRO A 97 -12.32 1.57 13.36
C PRO A 97 -12.49 0.72 14.62
N GLU A 98 -13.58 0.97 15.34
CA GLU A 98 -13.95 0.18 16.51
C GLU A 98 -14.14 -1.30 16.12
N LYS A 99 -13.49 -2.20 16.87
CA LYS A 99 -13.59 -3.64 16.67
C LYS A 99 -14.79 -4.21 17.43
N THR A 100 -15.91 -4.40 16.74
CA THR A 100 -17.12 -5.02 17.31
C THR A 100 -16.91 -6.52 17.63
N ARG A 101 -17.79 -7.12 18.45
CA ARG A 101 -17.77 -8.56 18.75
C ARG A 101 -17.88 -9.39 17.46
N LEU A 102 -17.10 -10.47 17.37
CA LEU A 102 -17.04 -11.35 16.19
C LEU A 102 -18.17 -12.39 16.13
N ASN A 103 -18.83 -12.69 17.26
CA ASN A 103 -19.89 -13.69 17.36
C ASN A 103 -19.61 -14.99 16.56
N PRO A 104 -18.46 -15.65 16.79
CA PRO A 104 -18.02 -16.74 15.94
C PRO A 104 -18.94 -17.95 16.05
N GLN A 105 -19.21 -18.60 14.92
CA GLN A 105 -19.97 -19.83 14.85
C GLN A 105 -19.12 -20.91 14.18
N ILE A 106 -18.67 -21.87 14.99
CA ILE A 106 -17.80 -22.97 14.59
C ILE A 106 -18.63 -24.26 14.64
N PHE A 107 -18.80 -24.95 13.52
CA PHE A 107 -19.71 -26.09 13.44
C PHE A 107 -19.35 -27.08 12.32
N GLY A 108 -20.04 -28.22 12.30
CA GLY A 108 -19.89 -29.23 11.23
C GLY A 108 -18.51 -29.88 11.24
N ARG A 109 -17.98 -30.15 12.44
CA ARG A 109 -16.67 -30.76 12.65
C ARG A 109 -16.55 -32.10 11.93
N ILE A 110 -15.47 -32.25 11.17
CA ILE A 110 -15.04 -33.51 10.56
C ILE A 110 -13.71 -33.89 11.20
N ASP A 111 -13.71 -34.99 11.96
CA ASP A 111 -12.51 -35.55 12.55
C ASP A 111 -11.82 -36.51 11.57
N ARG A 112 -10.51 -36.30 11.39
CA ARG A 112 -9.59 -37.25 10.78
C ARG A 112 -8.58 -37.71 11.85
N ALA A 113 -7.73 -38.67 11.50
CA ALA A 113 -6.79 -39.25 12.46
C ALA A 113 -5.83 -38.21 13.07
N ASP A 114 -5.31 -37.29 12.26
CA ASP A 114 -4.25 -36.35 12.65
C ASP A 114 -4.60 -34.86 12.50
N TYR A 115 -5.82 -34.55 12.04
CA TYR A 115 -6.36 -33.19 12.03
C TYR A 115 -7.90 -33.21 12.11
N SER A 116 -8.51 -32.08 12.42
CA SER A 116 -9.94 -31.85 12.21
C SER A 116 -10.17 -30.60 11.35
N VAL A 117 -11.33 -30.52 10.70
CA VAL A 117 -11.76 -29.33 9.97
C VAL A 117 -13.20 -28.96 10.37
N GLU A 118 -13.44 -27.67 10.55
CA GLU A 118 -14.73 -27.10 10.93
C GLU A 118 -15.11 -25.95 10.00
N LYS A 119 -16.40 -25.72 9.81
CA LYS A 119 -16.92 -24.53 9.13
C LYS A 119 -17.01 -23.38 10.13
N VAL A 120 -16.67 -22.18 9.68
CA VAL A 120 -16.68 -20.98 10.50
C VAL A 120 -17.34 -19.84 9.75
N TYR A 121 -18.18 -19.08 10.45
CA TYR A 121 -18.43 -17.69 10.09
C TYR A 121 -18.26 -16.77 11.29
N ILE A 122 -17.81 -15.54 11.03
CA ILE A 122 -17.61 -14.47 12.00
C ILE A 122 -18.18 -13.15 11.47
N GLU A 123 -18.65 -12.30 12.38
CA GLU A 123 -19.21 -10.97 12.10
C GLU A 123 -18.09 -9.92 12.13
N THR A 124 -17.52 -9.58 10.97
CA THR A 124 -16.37 -8.65 10.89
C THR A 124 -16.82 -7.19 10.96
N LEU A 125 -18.01 -6.88 10.43
CA LEU A 125 -18.79 -5.67 10.71
C LEU A 125 -20.18 -6.12 11.18
N PRO A 126 -20.92 -5.28 11.93
CA PRO A 126 -22.28 -5.60 12.32
C PRO A 126 -23.10 -6.17 11.15
N ARG A 127 -23.53 -7.42 11.29
CA ARG A 127 -24.35 -8.20 10.36
C ARG A 127 -23.72 -8.45 8.98
N TYR A 128 -22.39 -8.35 8.88
CA TYR A 128 -21.60 -8.75 7.72
C TYR A 128 -20.68 -9.92 8.07
N TYR A 129 -20.81 -11.02 7.33
CA TYR A 129 -20.21 -12.30 7.72
C TYR A 129 -19.03 -12.68 6.82
N LEU A 130 -17.87 -12.88 7.44
CA LEU A 130 -16.73 -13.56 6.83
C LEU A 130 -16.83 -15.06 7.10
N CYS A 131 -16.69 -15.85 6.04
CA CYS A 131 -16.79 -17.31 6.09
C CYS A 131 -15.44 -17.97 5.83
N GLY A 132 -15.25 -19.17 6.39
CA GLY A 132 -14.02 -19.92 6.24
C GLY A 132 -14.08 -21.34 6.81
N ASN A 133 -12.91 -21.99 6.78
CA ASN A 133 -12.68 -23.30 7.36
C ASN A 133 -11.52 -23.25 8.35
N LEU A 134 -11.72 -23.88 9.50
CA LEU A 134 -10.76 -23.92 10.61
C LEU A 134 -10.20 -25.33 10.75
N TYR A 135 -8.89 -25.45 10.55
CA TYR A 135 -8.17 -26.72 10.62
C TYR A 135 -7.37 -26.77 11.92
N ARG A 136 -7.43 -27.89 12.62
CA ARG A 136 -6.79 -28.05 13.93
C ARG A 136 -5.99 -29.34 14.03
N PRO A 137 -4.87 -29.34 14.80
CA PRO A 137 -4.15 -30.56 15.10
C PRO A 137 -5.02 -31.54 15.90
N ARG A 138 -4.81 -32.85 15.71
CA ARG A 138 -5.39 -33.91 16.56
C ARG A 138 -4.29 -34.73 17.23
N GLY A 139 -4.58 -35.27 18.41
CA GLY A 139 -3.65 -36.08 19.20
C GLY A 139 -2.52 -35.28 19.88
N ARG A 140 -2.61 -33.95 19.93
CA ARG A 140 -1.65 -33.05 20.59
C ARG A 140 -2.39 -32.03 21.45
N THR A 141 -1.73 -31.52 22.48
CA THR A 141 -2.24 -30.45 23.35
C THR A 141 -1.60 -29.13 22.98
N GLY A 142 -2.40 -28.07 22.84
CA GLY A 142 -1.93 -26.71 22.54
C GLY A 142 -1.38 -25.98 23.77
N PRO A 143 -1.20 -24.65 23.69
CA PRO A 143 -1.60 -23.79 22.58
C PRO A 143 -0.69 -23.94 21.35
N PHE A 144 -1.28 -23.81 20.16
CA PHE A 144 -0.60 -23.95 18.87
C PHE A 144 -0.40 -22.59 18.20
N PRO A 145 0.68 -22.38 17.42
CA PRO A 145 0.73 -21.22 16.53
C PRO A 145 -0.47 -21.17 15.59
N GLY A 146 -0.98 -19.96 15.35
CA GLY A 146 -2.04 -19.69 14.40
C GLY A 146 -1.50 -19.39 13.00
N VAL A 147 -2.20 -19.84 11.95
CA VAL A 147 -1.91 -19.47 10.56
C VAL A 147 -3.16 -18.95 9.86
N LEU A 148 -3.10 -17.72 9.37
CA LEU A 148 -4.06 -17.18 8.43
C LEU A 148 -3.70 -17.60 6.99
N SER A 149 -4.70 -18.08 6.26
CA SER A 149 -4.53 -18.70 4.96
C SER A 149 -5.45 -18.06 3.90
N PRO A 150 -5.29 -16.76 3.57
CA PRO A 150 -6.03 -16.15 2.47
C PRO A 150 -5.73 -16.85 1.14
N HIS A 151 -6.72 -16.85 0.24
CA HIS A 151 -6.60 -17.45 -1.09
C HIS A 151 -6.50 -16.39 -2.19
N GLY A 152 -6.02 -16.81 -3.36
CA GLY A 152 -6.01 -16.01 -4.58
C GLY A 152 -7.24 -16.26 -5.46
N HIS A 153 -7.23 -15.67 -6.65
CA HIS A 153 -8.33 -15.67 -7.62
C HIS A 153 -8.46 -17.00 -8.39
N TRP A 154 -8.56 -18.12 -7.67
CA TRP A 154 -8.91 -19.41 -8.27
C TRP A 154 -10.41 -19.66 -8.20
N HIS A 155 -10.92 -20.51 -9.08
CA HIS A 155 -12.36 -20.69 -9.30
C HIS A 155 -13.11 -21.08 -8.01
N TYR A 156 -12.55 -21.97 -7.20
CA TYR A 156 -13.15 -22.40 -5.94
C TYR A 156 -12.58 -21.68 -4.70
N GLY A 157 -11.81 -20.61 -4.89
CA GLY A 157 -11.27 -19.79 -3.80
C GLY A 157 -10.50 -20.61 -2.76
N ARG A 158 -10.90 -20.52 -1.48
CA ARG A 158 -10.26 -21.30 -0.39
C ARG A 158 -10.44 -22.82 -0.51
N LEU A 159 -11.32 -23.29 -1.39
CA LEU A 159 -11.58 -24.71 -1.60
C LEU A 159 -10.87 -25.27 -2.83
N GLU A 160 -10.09 -24.46 -3.54
CA GLU A 160 -9.38 -24.89 -4.74
C GLU A 160 -8.39 -26.02 -4.46
N HIS A 161 -8.46 -27.09 -5.25
CA HIS A 161 -7.57 -28.25 -5.16
C HIS A 161 -7.25 -28.82 -6.54
N THR A 162 -6.07 -28.48 -7.02
CA THR A 162 -5.44 -28.95 -8.26
C THR A 162 -3.97 -29.25 -7.99
N SER A 163 -3.24 -29.74 -9.01
CA SER A 163 -1.78 -29.90 -8.93
C SER A 163 -1.05 -28.56 -8.82
N LEU A 164 -1.58 -27.49 -9.43
CA LEU A 164 -0.98 -26.15 -9.40
C LEU A 164 -1.22 -25.42 -8.08
N VAL A 165 -2.35 -25.66 -7.42
CA VAL A 165 -2.70 -25.00 -6.17
C VAL A 165 -3.57 -25.90 -5.33
N SER A 166 -3.28 -25.98 -4.03
CA SER A 166 -4.24 -26.55 -3.11
C SER A 166 -4.24 -25.84 -1.76
N VAL A 167 -5.30 -25.07 -1.53
CA VAL A 167 -5.57 -24.46 -0.23
C VAL A 167 -5.93 -25.49 0.85
N PRO A 168 -6.80 -26.51 0.61
CA PRO A 168 -7.08 -27.51 1.63
C PRO A 168 -5.86 -28.38 1.94
N ALA A 169 -5.05 -28.80 0.95
CA ALA A 169 -3.81 -29.53 1.24
C ALA A 169 -2.83 -28.68 2.07
N ARG A 170 -2.75 -27.37 1.79
CA ARG A 170 -2.01 -26.40 2.60
C ARG A 170 -2.43 -26.45 4.06
N CYS A 171 -3.73 -26.28 4.32
CA CYS A 171 -4.27 -26.18 5.67
C CYS A 171 -4.20 -27.51 6.43
N ILE A 172 -4.45 -28.64 5.75
CA ILE A 172 -4.36 -29.98 6.34
C ILE A 172 -2.94 -30.25 6.82
N ASN A 173 -1.93 -29.98 6.00
CA ASN A 173 -0.54 -30.27 6.36
C ASN A 173 0.01 -29.34 7.44
N LEU A 174 -0.38 -28.07 7.44
CA LEU A 174 -0.09 -27.18 8.58
C LEU A 174 -0.78 -27.67 9.86
N ALA A 175 -2.05 -28.07 9.82
CA ALA A 175 -2.72 -28.62 11.00
C ALA A 175 -2.00 -29.86 11.54
N ARG A 176 -1.59 -30.75 10.65
CA ARG A 176 -0.76 -31.93 10.95
C ARG A 176 0.59 -31.61 11.57
N GLN A 177 1.21 -30.49 11.20
CA GLN A 177 2.49 -30.04 11.73
C GLN A 177 2.37 -29.35 13.10
N GLY A 178 1.14 -29.01 13.53
CA GLY A 178 0.87 -28.42 14.83
C GLY A 178 0.46 -26.94 14.79
N TYR A 179 -0.21 -26.53 13.71
CA TYR A 179 -0.77 -25.18 13.58
C TYR A 179 -2.29 -25.20 13.66
N VAL A 180 -2.91 -24.16 14.21
CA VAL A 180 -4.34 -23.89 13.98
C VAL A 180 -4.45 -22.99 12.76
N VAL A 181 -5.16 -23.43 11.72
CA VAL A 181 -5.20 -22.72 10.43
C VAL A 181 -6.60 -22.23 10.13
N PHE A 182 -6.75 -20.93 9.92
CA PHE A 182 -8.00 -20.35 9.43
C PHE A 182 -7.83 -19.91 7.97
N SER A 183 -8.53 -20.62 7.08
CA SER A 183 -8.64 -20.30 5.66
C SER A 183 -9.98 -19.62 5.41
N TYR A 184 -9.97 -18.39 4.92
CA TYR A 184 -11.17 -17.56 4.83
C TYR A 184 -11.34 -16.96 3.44
N ASP A 185 -12.59 -16.62 3.13
CA ASP A 185 -13.01 -16.13 1.83
C ASP A 185 -12.48 -14.72 1.53
N MET A 186 -12.16 -14.49 0.25
CA MET A 186 -12.10 -13.13 -0.29
C MET A 186 -13.52 -12.53 -0.33
N VAL A 187 -13.59 -11.19 -0.37
CA VAL A 187 -14.85 -10.46 -0.58
C VAL A 187 -15.49 -10.94 -1.88
N GLY A 188 -16.76 -11.35 -1.83
CA GLY A 188 -17.52 -11.84 -2.98
C GLY A 188 -17.12 -13.21 -3.51
N TYR A 189 -16.37 -14.00 -2.72
CA TYR A 189 -16.04 -15.39 -3.03
C TYR A 189 -16.79 -16.36 -2.13
N THR A 190 -17.11 -17.52 -2.70
CA THR A 190 -17.58 -18.71 -1.99
C THR A 190 -18.77 -18.45 -1.06
N ASP A 191 -18.58 -18.30 0.25
CA ASP A 191 -19.66 -18.08 1.23
C ASP A 191 -19.77 -16.58 1.66
N THR A 192 -18.87 -15.70 1.24
CA THR A 192 -18.97 -14.25 1.51
C THR A 192 -19.85 -13.56 0.46
N LEU A 193 -21.16 -13.80 0.55
CA LEU A 193 -22.16 -13.50 -0.49
C LEU A 193 -22.75 -12.08 -0.43
N GLN A 194 -22.60 -11.36 0.68
CA GLN A 194 -23.26 -10.06 0.90
C GLN A 194 -22.70 -8.92 0.04
N THR A 195 -21.59 -9.16 -0.66
CA THR A 195 -20.87 -8.19 -1.48
C THR A 195 -20.39 -8.87 -2.76
N PRO A 196 -20.46 -8.23 -3.94
CA PRO A 196 -19.77 -8.74 -5.12
C PRO A 196 -18.25 -8.65 -4.95
N HIS A 197 -17.49 -9.35 -5.79
CA HIS A 197 -16.03 -9.26 -5.76
C HIS A 197 -15.48 -7.96 -6.37
N ALA A 198 -16.24 -7.35 -7.30
CA ALA A 198 -15.86 -6.12 -7.98
C ALA A 198 -16.95 -5.06 -7.81
N PHE A 199 -16.60 -3.97 -7.15
CA PHE A 199 -17.35 -2.73 -6.95
C PHE A 199 -16.35 -1.60 -6.63
N GLY A 200 -16.81 -0.37 -6.49
CA GLY A 200 -15.99 0.82 -6.24
C GLY A 200 -16.25 1.93 -7.26
N ASP A 201 -17.52 2.30 -7.47
CA ASP A 201 -17.87 3.50 -8.25
C ASP A 201 -17.34 4.79 -7.59
N GLU A 202 -17.56 5.95 -8.23
CA GLU A 202 -17.02 7.21 -7.73
C GLU A 202 -17.58 7.58 -6.34
N GLU A 203 -18.85 7.32 -6.06
CA GLU A 203 -19.43 7.58 -4.73
C GLU A 203 -18.82 6.65 -3.68
N GLU A 204 -18.70 5.35 -3.98
CA GLU A 204 -18.07 4.37 -3.09
C GLU A 204 -16.60 4.72 -2.81
N GLN A 205 -15.89 5.23 -3.82
CA GLN A 205 -14.52 5.70 -3.69
C GLN A 205 -14.40 6.91 -2.75
N LEU A 206 -15.37 7.84 -2.71
CA LEU A 206 -15.37 8.96 -1.75
C LEU A 206 -15.34 8.48 -0.29
N TRP A 207 -15.91 7.30 -0.03
CA TRP A 207 -16.00 6.69 1.30
C TRP A 207 -14.94 5.61 1.56
N SER A 208 -13.98 5.44 0.65
CA SER A 208 -13.00 4.34 0.68
C SER A 208 -13.69 2.97 0.83
N PHE A 209 -14.91 2.83 0.29
CA PHE A 209 -15.66 1.59 0.29
C PHE A 209 -15.31 0.80 -0.98
N GLY A 210 -14.74 -0.38 -0.82
CA GLY A 210 -14.26 -1.18 -1.94
C GLY A 210 -13.82 -2.58 -1.51
N PRO A 211 -13.57 -3.48 -2.48
CA PRO A 211 -13.18 -4.86 -2.18
C PRO A 211 -11.89 -4.95 -1.33
N PHE A 212 -10.89 -4.11 -1.60
CA PHE A 212 -9.64 -4.08 -0.83
C PHE A 212 -9.88 -3.66 0.63
N ALA A 213 -10.74 -2.65 0.86
CA ALA A 213 -11.05 -2.14 2.19
C ALA A 213 -11.70 -3.22 3.07
N LEU A 214 -12.76 -3.86 2.56
CA LEU A 214 -13.43 -4.95 3.27
C LEU A 214 -12.51 -6.17 3.45
N GLN A 215 -11.67 -6.49 2.47
CA GLN A 215 -10.80 -7.65 2.54
C GLN A 215 -9.64 -7.48 3.52
N LEU A 216 -9.02 -6.29 3.58
CA LEU A 216 -8.01 -5.97 4.57
C LEU A 216 -8.62 -5.95 5.97
N TRP A 217 -9.82 -5.36 6.12
CA TRP A 217 -10.58 -5.42 7.38
C TRP A 217 -10.87 -6.85 7.82
N ASN A 218 -11.39 -7.69 6.92
CA ASN A 218 -11.63 -9.11 7.17
C ASN A 218 -10.35 -9.84 7.61
N SER A 219 -9.21 -9.52 7.00
CA SER A 219 -7.91 -10.10 7.39
C SER A 219 -7.49 -9.67 8.80
N ILE A 220 -7.62 -8.38 9.15
CA ILE A 220 -7.35 -7.87 10.50
C ILE A 220 -8.29 -8.54 11.53
N ARG A 221 -9.58 -8.65 11.21
CA ARG A 221 -10.56 -9.31 12.09
C ARG A 221 -10.34 -10.82 12.19
N SER A 222 -9.71 -11.45 11.19
CA SER A 222 -9.31 -12.86 11.24
C SER A 222 -8.16 -13.10 12.22
N VAL A 223 -7.26 -12.12 12.42
CA VAL A 223 -6.26 -12.18 13.50
C VAL A 223 -6.97 -12.16 14.86
N ASP A 224 -7.94 -11.26 15.05
CA ASP A 224 -8.74 -11.21 16.29
C ASP A 224 -9.46 -12.55 16.54
N PHE A 225 -9.98 -13.19 15.48
CA PHE A 225 -10.61 -14.50 15.60
C PHE A 225 -9.63 -15.57 16.08
N LEU A 226 -8.46 -15.70 15.45
CA LEU A 226 -7.46 -16.69 15.88
C LEU A 226 -7.04 -16.47 17.34
N GLN A 227 -6.76 -15.23 17.74
CA GLN A 227 -6.37 -14.92 19.12
C GLN A 227 -7.48 -15.18 20.15
N SER A 228 -8.75 -15.22 19.72
CA SER A 228 -9.87 -15.56 20.61
C SER A 228 -10.01 -17.06 20.90
N LEU A 229 -9.31 -17.92 20.15
CA LEU A 229 -9.41 -19.38 20.30
C LEU A 229 -8.51 -19.86 21.45
N PRO A 230 -9.03 -20.68 22.39
CA PRO A 230 -8.27 -21.11 23.58
C PRO A 230 -7.09 -22.04 23.25
N ASP A 231 -7.10 -22.64 22.06
CA ASP A 231 -6.05 -23.53 21.58
C ASP A 231 -5.01 -22.86 20.68
N VAL A 232 -5.08 -21.53 20.54
CA VAL A 232 -4.11 -20.71 19.78
C VAL A 232 -3.18 -19.97 20.72
N ASP A 233 -1.89 -19.97 20.39
CA ASP A 233 -0.90 -19.08 20.99
C ASP A 233 -0.99 -17.71 20.32
N GLU A 234 -1.55 -16.74 21.04
CA GLU A 234 -1.81 -15.39 20.54
C GLU A 234 -0.55 -14.61 20.14
N GLN A 235 0.64 -15.05 20.60
CA GLN A 235 1.93 -14.43 20.27
C GLN A 235 2.59 -15.05 19.03
N ARG A 236 2.01 -16.11 18.46
CA ARG A 236 2.56 -16.84 17.32
C ARG A 236 1.54 -16.94 16.19
N ILE A 237 1.31 -15.82 15.50
CA ILE A 237 0.43 -15.75 14.33
C ILE A 237 1.24 -15.57 13.05
N ALA A 238 1.10 -16.51 12.12
CA ALA A 238 1.66 -16.41 10.78
C ALA A 238 0.57 -16.18 9.71
N VAL A 239 0.98 -15.71 8.53
CA VAL A 239 0.08 -15.55 7.38
C VAL A 239 0.74 -16.00 6.08
N THR A 240 0.00 -16.72 5.24
CA THR A 240 0.46 -17.13 3.91
C THR A 240 -0.68 -17.28 2.91
N GLY A 241 -0.45 -16.86 1.68
CA GLY A 241 -1.38 -16.97 0.57
C GLY A 241 -0.65 -16.73 -0.75
N ALA A 242 -1.28 -17.13 -1.85
CA ALA A 242 -0.72 -16.94 -3.19
C ALA A 242 -1.55 -15.99 -4.04
N SER A 243 -0.92 -15.29 -4.99
CA SER A 243 -1.59 -14.34 -5.89
C SER A 243 -2.29 -13.22 -5.08
N GLY A 244 -3.59 -12.99 -5.29
CA GLY A 244 -4.41 -12.10 -4.44
C GLY A 244 -4.36 -12.44 -2.94
N GLY A 245 -4.16 -13.71 -2.57
CA GLY A 245 -3.91 -14.10 -1.18
C GLY A 245 -2.51 -13.70 -0.70
N GLY A 246 -1.53 -13.67 -1.59
CA GLY A 246 -0.21 -13.10 -1.36
C GLY A 246 -0.29 -11.58 -1.15
N THR A 247 -1.17 -10.90 -1.90
CA THR A 247 -1.50 -9.48 -1.70
C THR A 247 -1.98 -9.23 -0.29
N GLN A 248 -3.00 -9.96 0.17
CA GLN A 248 -3.49 -9.83 1.54
C GLN A 248 -2.45 -10.22 2.59
N THR A 249 -1.59 -11.20 2.31
CA THR A 249 -0.51 -11.63 3.21
C THR A 249 0.43 -10.47 3.55
N PHE A 250 0.99 -9.78 2.55
CA PHE A 250 1.93 -8.70 2.83
C PHE A 250 1.24 -7.41 3.29
N PHE A 251 0.00 -7.13 2.86
CA PHE A 251 -0.73 -5.96 3.36
C PHE A 251 -1.15 -6.12 4.83
N LEU A 252 -1.68 -7.30 5.22
CA LEU A 252 -2.01 -7.59 6.61
C LEU A 252 -0.76 -7.51 7.49
N ALA A 253 0.32 -8.17 7.07
CA ALA A 253 1.58 -8.13 7.80
C ALA A 253 2.14 -6.70 7.89
N ALA A 254 1.97 -5.85 6.87
CA ALA A 254 2.40 -4.46 6.94
C ALA A 254 1.68 -3.66 8.05
N VAL A 255 0.36 -3.84 8.21
CA VAL A 255 -0.47 -2.99 9.09
C VAL A 255 -0.82 -3.60 10.45
N ASP A 256 -0.56 -4.90 10.65
CA ASP A 256 -0.85 -5.60 11.90
C ASP A 256 0.41 -6.29 12.43
N ASP A 257 0.96 -5.76 13.52
CA ASP A 257 2.21 -6.24 14.12
C ASP A 257 2.04 -7.55 14.91
N ARG A 258 0.79 -8.00 15.12
CA ARG A 258 0.50 -9.32 15.73
C ARG A 258 0.86 -10.47 14.80
N VAL A 259 0.93 -10.22 13.50
CA VAL A 259 1.49 -11.18 12.55
C VAL A 259 3.00 -11.25 12.77
N THR A 260 3.50 -12.35 13.30
CA THR A 260 4.93 -12.50 13.62
C THR A 260 5.75 -13.11 12.50
N CYS A 261 5.11 -13.76 11.51
CA CYS A 261 5.79 -14.41 10.38
C CYS A 261 4.91 -14.37 9.12
N ALA A 262 5.50 -14.09 7.95
CA ALA A 262 4.75 -13.96 6.69
C ALA A 262 5.37 -14.77 5.54
N ALA A 263 4.55 -15.34 4.69
CA ALA A 263 5.01 -15.99 3.45
C ALA A 263 4.09 -15.66 2.26
N PRO A 264 4.27 -14.50 1.61
CA PRO A 264 3.58 -14.17 0.38
C PRO A 264 4.14 -15.00 -0.79
N VAL A 265 3.23 -15.67 -1.52
CA VAL A 265 3.59 -16.59 -2.60
C VAL A 265 3.15 -16.03 -3.95
N VAL A 266 4.04 -16.01 -4.93
CA VAL A 266 3.83 -15.61 -6.33
C VAL A 266 3.10 -14.26 -6.51
N MET A 267 3.43 -13.24 -5.70
CA MET A 267 2.77 -11.93 -5.78
C MET A 267 3.68 -10.69 -5.71
N ILE A 268 4.72 -10.70 -4.88
CA ILE A 268 5.61 -9.53 -4.76
C ILE A 268 6.34 -9.35 -6.11
N SER A 269 6.16 -8.17 -6.72
CA SER A 269 6.76 -7.84 -8.02
C SER A 269 7.07 -6.35 -8.12
N ALA A 270 8.19 -6.03 -8.76
CA ALA A 270 8.57 -4.67 -9.14
C ALA A 270 7.81 -4.16 -10.37
N ILE A 271 7.06 -5.02 -11.06
CA ILE A 271 6.34 -4.69 -12.29
C ILE A 271 4.84 -4.86 -12.08
N MET A 272 4.35 -6.07 -11.81
CA MET A 272 2.91 -6.35 -11.70
C MET A 272 2.38 -6.05 -10.29
N GLN A 273 1.45 -5.11 -10.17
CA GLN A 273 0.97 -4.62 -8.88
C GLN A 273 -0.37 -5.23 -8.40
N GLY A 274 -0.98 -6.09 -9.21
CA GLY A 274 -2.28 -6.72 -8.95
C GLY A 274 -3.27 -6.50 -10.09
N GLY A 275 -4.08 -7.50 -10.37
CA GLY A 275 -5.01 -7.52 -11.52
C GLY A 275 -6.47 -7.24 -11.17
N SER A 276 -6.79 -7.22 -9.87
CA SER A 276 -8.16 -7.13 -9.33
C SER A 276 -8.38 -5.83 -8.53
N PRO A 277 -9.62 -5.29 -8.48
CA PRO A 277 -9.94 -4.16 -7.59
C PRO A 277 -9.68 -4.46 -6.12
N CYS A 278 -9.73 -5.73 -5.68
CA CYS A 278 -9.39 -6.12 -4.32
C CYS A 278 -7.90 -6.01 -3.97
N GLU A 279 -7.07 -5.61 -4.94
CA GLU A 279 -5.62 -5.43 -4.80
C GLU A 279 -5.19 -3.97 -5.07
N ASN A 280 -6.13 -3.12 -5.49
CA ASN A 280 -5.87 -1.80 -6.06
C ASN A 280 -6.89 -0.76 -5.56
N ALA A 281 -6.89 -0.48 -4.25
CA ALA A 281 -7.66 0.65 -3.72
C ALA A 281 -7.11 2.00 -4.26
N PRO A 282 -7.94 3.02 -4.45
CA PRO A 282 -7.48 4.38 -4.67
C PRO A 282 -6.54 4.86 -3.56
N GLY A 283 -5.49 5.61 -3.91
CA GLY A 283 -4.49 6.12 -2.98
C GLY A 283 -3.45 5.09 -2.49
N LEU A 284 -3.63 3.80 -2.78
CA LEU A 284 -2.82 2.73 -2.19
C LEU A 284 -1.34 2.78 -2.61
N ARG A 285 -1.05 3.10 -3.88
CA ARG A 285 0.30 3.07 -4.47
C ARG A 285 0.77 4.44 -4.99
N LEU A 286 0.34 5.52 -4.34
CA LEU A 286 0.87 6.85 -4.60
C LEU A 286 2.34 6.91 -4.18
N GLY A 287 3.24 6.91 -5.16
CA GLY A 287 4.69 6.94 -4.92
C GLY A 287 5.26 5.72 -4.19
N THR A 288 4.62 4.55 -4.32
CA THR A 288 5.09 3.28 -3.74
C THR A 288 4.60 2.08 -4.56
N PHE A 289 4.99 0.86 -4.21
CA PHE A 289 4.69 -0.37 -4.95
C PHE A 289 4.90 -1.60 -4.04
N ASN A 290 4.55 -2.80 -4.53
CA ASN A 290 4.48 -4.03 -3.72
C ASN A 290 5.77 -4.37 -2.97
N VAL A 291 6.95 -4.15 -3.58
CA VAL A 291 8.25 -4.48 -2.96
C VAL A 291 8.52 -3.59 -1.75
N GLU A 292 8.30 -2.28 -1.88
CA GLU A 292 8.49 -1.32 -0.78
C GLU A 292 7.49 -1.58 0.35
N ILE A 293 6.23 -1.90 0.00
CA ILE A 293 5.21 -2.28 0.99
C ILE A 293 5.60 -3.56 1.73
N ALA A 294 6.01 -4.62 1.02
CA ALA A 294 6.44 -5.87 1.66
C ALA A 294 7.68 -5.68 2.56
N ALA A 295 8.59 -4.77 2.20
CA ALA A 295 9.74 -4.44 3.03
C ALA A 295 9.35 -3.86 4.41
N THR A 296 8.13 -3.31 4.58
CA THR A 296 7.66 -2.80 5.88
C THR A 296 7.53 -3.89 6.94
N ILE A 297 7.46 -5.16 6.55
CA ILE A 297 7.43 -6.31 7.47
C ILE A 297 8.74 -6.43 8.27
N ALA A 298 9.85 -5.89 7.77
CA ALA A 298 11.12 -5.88 8.47
C ALA A 298 10.97 -5.30 9.90
N PRO A 299 11.53 -5.94 10.94
CA PRO A 299 12.45 -7.10 10.89
C PRO A 299 11.78 -8.47 11.12
N ARG A 300 10.46 -8.62 10.97
CA ARG A 300 9.78 -9.92 11.19
C ARG A 300 10.14 -10.94 10.09
N PRO A 301 10.25 -12.25 10.40
CA PRO A 301 10.53 -13.27 9.39
C PRO A 301 9.60 -13.21 8.17
N MET A 302 10.18 -13.20 6.96
CA MET A 302 9.45 -13.30 5.71
C MET A 302 10.09 -14.25 4.69
N LEU A 303 9.29 -15.16 4.12
CA LEU A 303 9.66 -15.94 2.94
C LEU A 303 8.96 -15.40 1.69
N ILE A 304 9.73 -15.00 0.69
CA ILE A 304 9.20 -14.62 -0.63
C ILE A 304 9.28 -15.83 -1.54
N VAL A 305 8.12 -16.41 -1.90
CA VAL A 305 8.09 -17.52 -2.86
C VAL A 305 7.74 -16.97 -4.24
N SER A 306 8.54 -17.29 -5.25
CA SER A 306 8.33 -16.87 -6.64
C SER A 306 8.25 -18.07 -7.58
N ALA A 307 7.88 -17.82 -8.83
CA ALA A 307 7.80 -18.84 -9.88
C ALA A 307 8.55 -18.41 -11.14
N THR A 308 9.16 -19.35 -11.85
CA THR A 308 9.86 -19.11 -13.14
C THR A 308 8.89 -18.68 -14.24
N GLY A 309 7.66 -19.22 -14.22
CA GLY A 309 6.66 -19.05 -15.26
C GLY A 309 5.66 -17.90 -15.04
N ASP A 310 5.93 -16.94 -14.15
CA ASP A 310 5.01 -15.82 -13.92
C ASP A 310 5.69 -14.44 -13.71
N ARG A 311 4.90 -13.46 -13.24
CA ARG A 311 5.32 -12.07 -13.03
C ARG A 311 6.33 -11.87 -11.89
N THR A 312 6.61 -12.92 -11.10
CA THR A 312 7.58 -12.93 -10.00
C THR A 312 8.92 -13.55 -10.40
N LYS A 313 9.12 -13.91 -11.67
CA LYS A 313 10.35 -14.54 -12.17
C LYS A 313 11.64 -13.79 -11.85
N SER A 314 11.59 -12.46 -11.69
CA SER A 314 12.74 -11.62 -11.37
C SER A 314 13.05 -11.52 -9.87
N THR A 315 12.25 -12.17 -9.02
CA THR A 315 12.35 -12.05 -7.55
C THR A 315 13.75 -12.30 -7.02
N PRO A 316 14.47 -13.36 -7.45
CA PRO A 316 15.82 -13.60 -6.95
C PRO A 316 16.80 -12.46 -7.27
N GLU A 317 16.66 -11.79 -8.41
CA GLU A 317 17.59 -10.74 -8.85
C GLU A 317 17.16 -9.31 -8.49
N VAL A 318 15.86 -9.04 -8.32
CA VAL A 318 15.31 -7.68 -8.17
C VAL A 318 14.61 -7.49 -6.84
N GLU A 319 13.49 -8.17 -6.61
CA GLU A 319 12.63 -7.92 -5.46
C GLU A 319 13.25 -8.38 -4.14
N PHE A 320 13.85 -9.58 -4.10
CA PHE A 320 14.47 -10.12 -2.89
C PHE A 320 15.69 -9.30 -2.44
N PRO A 321 16.68 -8.97 -3.30
CA PRO A 321 17.80 -8.12 -2.90
C PRO A 321 17.36 -6.73 -2.41
N ALA A 322 16.34 -6.14 -3.04
CA ALA A 322 15.78 -4.86 -2.61
C ALA A 322 15.20 -4.93 -1.19
N ILE A 323 14.34 -5.92 -0.91
CA ILE A 323 13.76 -6.11 0.43
C ILE A 323 14.84 -6.47 1.45
N ARG A 324 15.78 -7.36 1.10
CA ARG A 324 16.89 -7.76 1.98
C ARG A 324 17.77 -6.59 2.38
N SER A 325 17.94 -5.59 1.51
CA SER A 325 18.67 -4.36 1.85
C SER A 325 18.03 -3.60 3.02
N ILE A 326 16.70 -3.60 3.10
CA ILE A 326 15.97 -3.01 4.23
C ILE A 326 16.17 -3.83 5.50
N TYR A 327 16.07 -5.16 5.43
CA TYR A 327 16.35 -6.02 6.59
C TYR A 327 17.80 -5.86 7.09
N ALA A 328 18.75 -5.55 6.20
CA ALA A 328 20.13 -5.26 6.57
C ALA A 328 20.26 -3.98 7.41
N LEU A 329 19.41 -2.96 7.22
CA LEU A 329 19.37 -1.76 8.07
C LEU A 329 19.04 -2.09 9.53
N TYR A 330 18.28 -3.18 9.76
CA TYR A 330 17.97 -3.70 11.09
C TYR A 330 19.02 -4.67 11.64
N GLY A 331 20.07 -5.00 10.87
CA GLY A 331 20.99 -6.09 11.21
C GLY A 331 20.34 -7.47 11.17
N LYS A 332 19.24 -7.64 10.41
CA LYS A 332 18.40 -8.85 10.38
C LYS A 332 18.21 -9.40 8.96
N ALA A 333 19.19 -9.20 8.07
CA ALA A 333 19.14 -9.66 6.67
C ALA A 333 18.88 -11.17 6.49
N SER A 334 19.12 -11.99 7.51
CA SER A 334 18.87 -13.44 7.51
C SER A 334 17.42 -13.81 7.85
N LEU A 335 16.57 -12.86 8.23
CA LEU A 335 15.14 -13.09 8.51
C LEU A 335 14.27 -12.98 7.27
N VAL A 336 14.83 -12.56 6.12
CA VAL A 336 14.16 -12.64 4.83
C VAL A 336 14.83 -13.68 3.95
N GLU A 337 14.03 -14.58 3.41
CA GLU A 337 14.45 -15.69 2.56
C GLU A 337 13.67 -15.66 1.24
N THR A 338 14.19 -16.32 0.21
CA THR A 338 13.52 -16.47 -1.08
C THR A 338 13.63 -17.89 -1.60
N VAL A 339 12.57 -18.38 -2.25
CA VAL A 339 12.55 -19.64 -2.99
C VAL A 339 11.86 -19.40 -4.32
N GLN A 340 12.50 -19.77 -5.42
CA GLN A 340 11.89 -19.77 -6.75
C GLN A 340 11.54 -21.21 -7.15
N VAL A 341 10.27 -21.43 -7.50
CA VAL A 341 9.76 -22.73 -7.94
C VAL A 341 9.70 -22.76 -9.47
N ASP A 342 10.21 -23.83 -10.08
CA ASP A 342 10.08 -24.03 -11.52
C ASP A 342 8.65 -24.50 -11.87
N ALA A 343 7.78 -23.55 -12.15
CA ALA A 343 6.37 -23.76 -12.40
C ALA A 343 5.73 -22.49 -13.00
N PRO A 344 4.53 -22.60 -13.61
CA PRO A 344 3.69 -21.43 -13.86
C PRO A 344 3.18 -20.83 -12.53
N HIS A 345 2.31 -19.82 -12.61
CA HIS A 345 1.68 -19.21 -11.43
C HIS A 345 0.97 -20.25 -10.54
N ASN A 346 1.42 -20.41 -9.29
CA ASN A 346 1.08 -21.59 -8.49
C ASN A 346 1.10 -21.35 -6.96
N TYR A 347 0.59 -22.34 -6.23
CA TYR A 347 0.99 -22.66 -4.86
C TYR A 347 1.01 -24.19 -4.73
N ASN A 348 1.84 -24.81 -5.57
CA ASN A 348 1.97 -26.26 -5.71
C ASN A 348 2.67 -26.88 -4.48
N GLN A 349 2.87 -28.20 -4.49
CA GLN A 349 3.49 -28.89 -3.35
C GLN A 349 4.88 -28.34 -2.99
N GLN A 350 5.74 -28.05 -3.97
CA GLN A 350 7.08 -27.52 -3.72
C GLN A 350 7.03 -26.15 -3.02
N ALA A 351 6.14 -25.26 -3.48
CA ALA A 351 5.89 -23.98 -2.84
C ALA A 351 5.34 -24.15 -1.41
N ARG A 352 4.42 -25.11 -1.19
CA ARG A 352 3.85 -25.42 0.14
C ARG A 352 4.91 -25.92 1.11
N GLU A 353 5.75 -26.88 0.70
CA GLU A 353 6.82 -27.41 1.54
C GLU A 353 7.88 -26.35 1.88
N ALA A 354 8.19 -25.42 0.97
CA ALA A 354 9.06 -24.29 1.28
C ALA A 354 8.49 -23.44 2.43
N VAL A 355 7.18 -23.15 2.38
CA VAL A 355 6.48 -22.41 3.45
C VAL A 355 6.41 -23.21 4.74
N TYR A 356 6.16 -24.52 4.68
CA TYR A 356 6.14 -25.40 5.86
C TYR A 356 7.49 -25.39 6.59
N ARG A 357 8.60 -25.56 5.85
CA ARG A 357 9.95 -25.53 6.41
C ARG A 357 10.26 -24.17 7.05
N PHE A 358 9.89 -23.09 6.38
CA PHE A 358 10.09 -21.73 6.88
C PHE A 358 9.28 -21.46 8.16
N PHE A 359 8.01 -21.82 8.19
CA PHE A 359 7.20 -21.68 9.41
C PHE A 359 7.69 -22.62 10.50
N GLY A 360 8.08 -23.86 10.19
CA GLY A 360 8.70 -24.79 11.12
C GLY A 360 9.89 -24.18 11.86
N LYS A 361 10.82 -23.61 11.08
CA LYS A 361 11.99 -22.89 11.59
C LYS A 361 11.63 -21.72 12.50
N HIS A 362 10.68 -20.87 12.11
CA HIS A 362 10.42 -19.60 12.79
C HIS A 362 9.33 -19.63 13.87
N MET A 363 8.39 -20.58 13.79
CA MET A 363 7.21 -20.67 14.66
C MET A 363 7.26 -21.87 15.60
N LEU A 364 7.95 -22.95 15.20
CA LEU A 364 8.09 -24.18 16.00
C LEU A 364 9.52 -24.40 16.51
N GLY A 365 10.52 -23.71 15.97
CA GLY A 365 11.93 -23.90 16.31
C GLY A 365 12.50 -25.23 15.81
N ASP A 366 11.85 -25.85 14.83
CA ASP A 366 12.29 -27.12 14.23
C ASP A 366 12.96 -26.84 12.88
N HIS A 367 14.20 -27.29 12.77
CA HIS A 367 15.09 -27.03 11.64
C HIS A 367 15.24 -28.25 10.71
N ASP A 368 14.63 -29.39 11.03
CA ASP A 368 14.72 -30.59 10.18
C ASP A 368 13.72 -30.51 9.01
N PRO A 369 14.17 -30.33 7.76
CA PRO A 369 13.28 -30.21 6.61
C PRO A 369 12.45 -31.48 6.34
N ALA A 370 12.86 -32.64 6.87
CA ALA A 370 12.12 -33.90 6.72
C ALA A 370 10.77 -33.88 7.46
N ASN A 371 10.67 -33.14 8.57
CA ASN A 371 9.44 -32.99 9.36
C ASN A 371 8.35 -32.17 8.63
N PHE A 372 8.74 -31.47 7.56
CA PHE A 372 7.90 -30.53 6.81
C PHE A 372 7.61 -30.99 5.38
N ALA A 373 7.87 -32.27 5.07
CA ALA A 373 7.42 -32.87 3.81
C ALA A 373 5.89 -32.97 3.79
N GLU A 374 5.28 -32.71 2.62
CA GLU A 374 3.83 -32.80 2.51
C GLU A 374 3.37 -34.26 2.56
N ARG A 375 2.41 -34.54 3.44
CA ARG A 375 1.78 -35.86 3.52
C ARG A 375 0.50 -35.86 2.67
N PRO A 376 0.24 -36.90 1.86
CA PRO A 376 -1.02 -37.03 1.14
C PRO A 376 -2.21 -36.86 2.08
N GLY A 377 -3.19 -36.09 1.64
CA GLY A 377 -4.44 -35.85 2.35
C GLY A 377 -5.56 -35.78 1.33
N ARG A 378 -6.74 -36.28 1.69
CA ARG A 378 -7.93 -36.16 0.84
C ARG A 378 -8.71 -34.92 1.28
N PRO A 379 -8.78 -33.85 0.48
CA PRO A 379 -9.68 -32.76 0.76
C PRO A 379 -11.13 -33.24 0.86
N GLU A 380 -11.89 -32.59 1.72
CA GLU A 380 -13.31 -32.88 1.87
C GLU A 380 -14.11 -32.44 0.63
N HIS A 381 -15.25 -33.08 0.40
CA HIS A 381 -16.18 -32.64 -0.64
C HIS A 381 -16.62 -31.20 -0.39
N LEU A 382 -16.64 -30.37 -1.45
CA LEU A 382 -16.94 -28.94 -1.39
C LEU A 382 -18.20 -28.63 -0.57
N ARG A 383 -19.29 -29.37 -0.79
CA ARG A 383 -20.57 -29.19 -0.07
C ARG A 383 -20.43 -29.27 1.46
N ASN A 384 -19.50 -30.08 1.95
CA ASN A 384 -19.28 -30.26 3.38
C ASN A 384 -18.53 -29.07 3.99
N MET A 385 -17.78 -28.32 3.16
CA MET A 385 -16.93 -27.20 3.55
C MET A 385 -17.58 -25.83 3.34
N LEU A 386 -18.71 -25.76 2.63
CA LEU A 386 -19.48 -24.54 2.45
C LEU A 386 -20.33 -24.24 3.70
N VAL A 387 -20.22 -23.01 4.20
CA VAL A 387 -20.93 -22.53 5.40
C VAL A 387 -22.44 -22.54 5.17
N TRP A 388 -22.88 -22.07 4.01
CA TRP A 388 -24.30 -21.91 3.68
C TRP A 388 -24.90 -23.10 2.93
N SER A 389 -24.15 -24.20 2.72
CA SER A 389 -24.74 -25.40 2.12
C SER A 389 -25.81 -25.97 3.06
N GLY A 390 -27.06 -25.96 2.59
CA GLY A 390 -28.22 -26.36 3.39
C GLY A 390 -28.63 -25.36 4.47
N ARG A 391 -28.16 -24.11 4.41
CA ARG A 391 -28.49 -23.03 5.37
C ARG A 391 -28.68 -21.70 4.66
N SER A 392 -29.53 -20.82 5.20
CA SER A 392 -29.56 -19.42 4.80
C SER A 392 -28.54 -18.61 5.58
N LEU A 393 -28.24 -17.41 5.07
CA LEU A 393 -27.63 -16.36 5.89
C LEU A 393 -28.48 -16.10 7.15
N PRO A 394 -27.89 -15.59 8.25
CA PRO A 394 -28.65 -15.15 9.42
C PRO A 394 -29.71 -14.12 9.03
N GLU A 395 -30.88 -14.15 9.69
CA GLU A 395 -32.07 -13.35 9.32
C GLU A 395 -31.78 -11.83 9.23
N LYS A 396 -30.89 -11.33 10.06
CA LYS A 396 -30.51 -9.90 10.10
C LYS A 396 -29.29 -9.56 9.23
N ALA A 397 -28.81 -10.47 8.38
CA ALA A 397 -27.69 -10.19 7.48
C ALA A 397 -28.00 -8.97 6.58
N LEU A 398 -27.03 -8.08 6.45
CA LEU A 398 -27.17 -6.90 5.59
C LEU A 398 -27.10 -7.28 4.11
N SER A 399 -27.87 -6.58 3.28
CA SER A 399 -27.64 -6.53 1.83
C SER A 399 -26.36 -5.76 1.52
N PHE A 400 -25.95 -5.74 0.25
CA PHE A 400 -24.81 -4.93 -0.21
C PHE A 400 -24.96 -3.44 0.18
N GLU A 401 -26.10 -2.84 -0.12
CA GLU A 401 -26.41 -1.45 0.28
C GLU A 401 -26.41 -1.27 1.80
N GLY A 402 -26.89 -2.28 2.55
CA GLY A 402 -26.83 -2.27 4.00
C GLY A 402 -25.38 -2.24 4.52
N VAL A 403 -24.49 -3.03 3.92
CA VAL A 403 -23.05 -3.05 4.26
C VAL A 403 -22.40 -1.72 3.90
N ARG A 404 -22.70 -1.15 2.73
CA ARG A 404 -22.23 0.18 2.31
C ARG A 404 -22.65 1.25 3.32
N ASN A 405 -23.93 1.29 3.68
CA ASN A 405 -24.46 2.28 4.63
C ASN A 405 -23.82 2.12 6.02
N ALA A 406 -23.68 0.89 6.51
CA ALA A 406 -23.00 0.62 7.78
C ALA A 406 -21.53 1.10 7.76
N TRP A 407 -20.82 0.94 6.63
CA TRP A 407 -19.47 1.44 6.46
C TRP A 407 -19.39 2.98 6.51
N ILE A 408 -20.32 3.65 5.83
CA ILE A 408 -20.45 5.11 5.81
C ILE A 408 -20.74 5.64 7.22
N GLU A 409 -21.74 5.07 7.90
CA GLU A 409 -22.12 5.44 9.27
C GLU A 409 -20.95 5.28 10.25
N MET A 410 -20.22 4.17 10.16
CA MET A 410 -19.01 3.93 10.95
C MET A 410 -17.97 5.05 10.74
N GLY A 411 -17.80 5.52 9.50
CA GLY A 411 -16.83 6.58 9.16
C GLY A 411 -17.24 7.96 9.58
N ALA A 412 -18.50 8.31 9.34
CA ALA A 412 -19.09 9.56 9.78
C ALA A 412 -19.05 9.66 11.31
N GLY A 413 -19.44 8.58 12.00
CA GLY A 413 -19.40 8.50 13.47
C GLY A 413 -17.98 8.62 14.03
N GLN A 414 -17.00 7.94 13.42
CA GLN A 414 -15.60 8.05 13.82
C GLN A 414 -15.07 9.49 13.61
N THR A 415 -15.35 10.09 12.46
CA THR A 415 -14.89 11.44 12.14
C THR A 415 -15.52 12.49 13.06
N ALA A 416 -16.80 12.36 13.40
CA ALA A 416 -17.48 13.26 14.33
C ALA A 416 -16.89 13.25 15.76
N ARG A 417 -16.22 12.15 16.15
CA ARG A 417 -15.57 12.01 17.47
C ARG A 417 -14.13 12.53 17.50
N ILE A 418 -13.52 12.81 16.34
CA ILE A 418 -12.14 13.34 16.30
C ILE A 418 -12.18 14.84 16.61
N VAL A 419 -11.64 15.20 17.77
CA VAL A 419 -11.47 16.60 18.22
C VAL A 419 -10.05 17.13 17.98
N GLU A 420 -9.10 16.24 17.74
CA GLU A 420 -7.69 16.57 17.53
C GLU A 420 -7.46 17.18 16.13
N ARG A 421 -7.25 18.50 16.07
CA ARG A 421 -7.03 19.25 14.83
C ARG A 421 -5.89 18.65 13.98
N GLU A 422 -4.81 18.22 14.61
CA GLU A 422 -3.67 17.61 13.91
C GLU A 422 -4.02 16.27 13.25
N LEU A 423 -4.87 15.43 13.88
CA LEU A 423 -5.32 14.18 13.28
C LEU A 423 -6.25 14.43 12.09
N VAL A 424 -7.16 15.41 12.19
CA VAL A 424 -8.00 15.83 11.04
C VAL A 424 -7.12 16.27 9.87
N LYS A 425 -6.10 17.09 10.16
CA LYS A 425 -5.15 17.57 9.16
C LYS A 425 -4.33 16.44 8.54
N GLU A 426 -3.80 15.51 9.35
CA GLU A 426 -3.04 14.36 8.86
C GLU A 426 -3.88 13.51 7.89
N ARG A 427 -5.15 13.23 8.25
CA ARG A 427 -6.07 12.47 7.39
C ARG A 427 -6.31 13.16 6.05
N LEU A 428 -6.54 14.48 6.05
CA LEU A 428 -6.66 15.27 4.83
C LEU A 428 -5.38 15.25 3.99
N VAL A 429 -4.22 15.38 4.62
CA VAL A 429 -2.92 15.29 3.95
C VAL A 429 -2.74 13.93 3.27
N LEU A 430 -3.09 12.82 3.94
CA LEU A 430 -2.98 11.47 3.39
C LEU A 430 -3.91 11.26 2.19
N VAL A 431 -5.19 11.65 2.30
CA VAL A 431 -6.18 11.49 1.22
C VAL A 431 -5.84 12.33 -0.02
N LEU A 432 -5.41 13.58 0.17
CA LEU A 432 -4.95 14.44 -0.92
C LEU A 432 -3.56 14.04 -1.44
N ALA A 433 -2.87 13.15 -0.72
CA ALA A 433 -1.44 12.89 -0.84
C ALA A 433 -0.63 14.20 -0.90
N ALA A 434 -1.04 15.19 -0.11
CA ALA A 434 -0.48 16.53 -0.13
C ALA A 434 0.95 16.51 0.42
N GLU A 435 1.88 17.12 -0.31
CA GLU A 435 3.26 17.24 0.11
C GLU A 435 3.59 18.71 0.35
N TRP A 436 4.03 19.04 1.56
CA TRP A 436 4.63 20.35 1.80
C TRP A 436 6.03 20.41 1.19
N PRO A 437 6.30 21.32 0.22
CA PRO A 437 7.61 21.39 -0.42
C PRO A 437 8.71 21.72 0.58
N ARG A 438 9.82 20.95 0.55
CA ARG A 438 11.04 21.32 1.28
C ARG A 438 11.70 22.56 0.65
N ARG A 439 11.66 22.64 -0.68
CA ARG A 439 12.19 23.73 -1.48
C ARG A 439 11.35 23.86 -2.76
N VAL A 440 11.07 25.11 -3.14
CA VAL A 440 10.46 25.43 -4.43
C VAL A 440 11.52 26.10 -5.30
N ILE A 441 11.73 25.57 -6.50
CA ILE A 441 12.54 26.20 -7.54
C ILE A 441 11.64 27.02 -8.46
N SER A 442 12.17 28.13 -8.98
CA SER A 442 11.42 29.05 -9.82
C SER A 442 12.23 29.52 -11.02
N GLY A 443 11.56 29.79 -12.14
CA GLY A 443 12.14 30.34 -13.35
C GLY A 443 11.19 31.32 -14.03
N VAL A 444 11.72 32.22 -14.85
CA VAL A 444 10.92 33.18 -15.61
C VAL A 444 10.94 32.80 -17.08
N GLU A 445 9.76 32.66 -17.69
CA GLU A 445 9.58 32.34 -19.10
C GLU A 445 8.67 33.40 -19.73
N GLY A 446 9.27 34.37 -20.43
CA GLY A 446 8.54 35.55 -20.91
C GLY A 446 7.98 36.37 -19.75
N HIS A 447 6.66 36.51 -19.69
CA HIS A 447 5.95 37.20 -18.59
C HIS A 447 5.46 36.23 -17.49
N GLN A 448 5.74 34.93 -17.62
CA GLN A 448 5.29 33.90 -16.69
C GLN A 448 6.36 33.57 -15.66
N LEU A 449 5.94 33.33 -14.42
CA LEU A 449 6.74 32.70 -13.38
C LEU A 449 6.37 31.22 -13.33
N VAL A 450 7.35 30.34 -13.44
CA VAL A 450 7.15 28.89 -13.36
C VAL A 450 7.74 28.38 -12.06
N LEU A 451 6.96 27.60 -11.31
CA LEU A 451 7.37 26.98 -10.05
C LEU A 451 7.43 25.46 -10.20
N SER A 452 8.29 24.82 -9.40
CA SER A 452 8.36 23.36 -9.30
C SER A 452 8.84 22.95 -7.89
N ARG A 453 8.30 21.85 -7.36
CA ARG A 453 8.87 21.19 -6.18
C ARG A 453 10.17 20.52 -6.59
N GLU A 454 11.26 20.86 -5.89
CA GLU A 454 12.59 20.35 -6.23
C GLU A 454 12.61 18.82 -6.32
N GLY A 455 12.96 18.29 -7.50
CA GLY A 455 13.05 16.84 -7.75
C GLY A 455 11.72 16.10 -7.93
N ARG A 456 10.57 16.79 -7.97
CA ARG A 456 9.26 16.16 -8.23
C ARG A 456 8.82 16.20 -9.70
N GLY A 457 9.35 17.14 -10.47
CA GLY A 457 9.06 17.25 -11.90
C GLY A 457 7.69 17.82 -12.24
N ASP A 458 7.01 18.44 -11.27
CA ASP A 458 5.79 19.22 -11.52
C ASP A 458 6.12 20.60 -12.09
N ARG A 459 5.14 21.22 -12.74
CA ARG A 459 5.28 22.54 -13.36
C ARG A 459 4.03 23.37 -13.07
N VAL A 460 4.20 24.43 -12.28
CA VAL A 460 3.11 25.34 -11.91
C VAL A 460 3.34 26.69 -12.56
N VAL A 461 2.49 27.05 -13.52
CA VAL A 461 2.58 28.34 -14.23
C VAL A 461 1.84 29.39 -13.41
N CYS A 462 2.47 30.54 -13.23
CA CYS A 462 1.94 31.67 -12.48
C CYS A 462 2.15 32.99 -13.25
N LEU A 463 1.29 33.97 -12.98
CA LEU A 463 1.48 35.36 -13.37
C LEU A 463 1.69 36.22 -12.13
N ARG A 464 2.64 37.15 -12.19
CA ARG A 464 2.82 38.15 -11.14
C ARG A 464 2.24 39.47 -11.60
N VAL A 465 1.36 40.05 -10.80
CA VAL A 465 0.71 41.34 -11.09
C VAL A 465 1.01 42.32 -9.95
N GLY A 466 1.38 43.55 -10.30
CA GLY A 466 1.74 44.61 -9.35
C GLY A 466 3.21 44.58 -8.90
N ASP A 467 3.63 45.66 -8.26
CA ASP A 467 5.02 45.88 -7.81
C ASP A 467 5.26 45.33 -6.39
N GLY A 468 6.48 44.82 -6.15
CA GLY A 468 6.90 44.29 -4.84
C GLY A 468 6.66 42.78 -4.64
N VAL A 469 7.12 42.23 -3.52
CA VAL A 469 7.03 40.78 -3.26
C VAL A 469 5.57 40.41 -2.95
N PRO A 470 4.94 39.49 -3.70
CA PRO A 470 3.55 39.14 -3.47
C PRO A 470 3.36 38.44 -2.12
N ASP A 471 2.31 38.85 -1.40
CA ASP A 471 1.84 38.20 -0.16
C ASP A 471 0.46 37.53 -0.34
N THR A 472 -0.12 37.65 -1.55
CA THR A 472 -1.46 37.19 -1.88
C THR A 472 -1.43 36.30 -3.11
N ILE A 473 -2.09 35.15 -3.02
CA ILE A 473 -2.31 34.21 -4.12
C ILE A 473 -3.78 34.31 -4.54
N VAL A 474 -4.05 34.38 -5.84
CA VAL A 474 -5.40 34.29 -6.40
C VAL A 474 -5.46 33.13 -7.38
N VAL A 475 -6.49 32.31 -7.26
CA VAL A 475 -6.73 31.14 -8.11
C VAL A 475 -8.13 31.23 -8.69
N HIS A 476 -8.24 31.06 -10.00
CA HIS A 476 -9.50 31.03 -10.73
C HIS A 476 -9.61 29.68 -11.46
N ASP A 477 -10.83 29.15 -11.63
CA ASP A 477 -11.05 27.85 -12.27
C ASP A 477 -10.76 27.85 -13.78
N GLY A 478 -10.77 29.03 -14.40
CA GLY A 478 -10.25 29.32 -15.75
C GLY A 478 -8.75 29.65 -15.85
N GLY A 479 -7.97 29.56 -14.76
CA GLY A 479 -6.52 29.82 -14.76
C GLY A 479 -6.10 31.29 -14.52
N ALA A 480 -4.79 31.56 -14.55
CA ALA A 480 -4.23 32.85 -14.15
C ALA A 480 -4.64 34.02 -15.07
N GLU A 481 -4.82 33.78 -16.37
CA GLU A 481 -5.28 34.80 -17.32
C GLU A 481 -6.69 35.28 -17.00
N GLU A 482 -7.61 34.36 -16.70
CA GLU A 482 -8.97 34.72 -16.26
C GLU A 482 -8.97 35.38 -14.88
N ALA A 483 -8.12 34.92 -13.96
CA ALA A 483 -7.93 35.59 -12.68
C ALA A 483 -7.49 37.06 -12.85
N SER A 484 -6.63 37.35 -13.83
CA SER A 484 -6.11 38.70 -14.06
C SER A 484 -7.20 39.73 -14.45
N LYS A 485 -8.32 39.25 -15.00
CA LYS A 485 -9.46 40.05 -15.45
C LYS A 485 -10.53 40.24 -14.35
N SER A 486 -10.31 39.66 -13.17
CA SER A 486 -11.27 39.68 -12.07
C SER A 486 -11.25 41.01 -11.32
N THR A 487 -12.42 41.41 -10.81
CA THR A 487 -12.57 42.63 -10.00
C THR A 487 -11.75 42.59 -8.71
N GLU A 488 -11.51 41.39 -8.19
CA GLU A 488 -10.73 41.10 -6.98
C GLU A 488 -9.25 41.40 -7.20
N VAL A 489 -8.68 40.99 -8.34
CA VAL A 489 -7.30 41.32 -8.70
C VAL A 489 -7.16 42.81 -8.96
N ASP A 490 -8.11 43.42 -9.69
CA ASP A 490 -8.12 44.87 -9.93
C ASP A 490 -8.18 45.68 -8.63
N ALA A 491 -8.93 45.23 -7.63
CA ALA A 491 -8.99 45.87 -6.32
C ALA A 491 -7.66 45.75 -5.56
N LEU A 492 -7.03 44.57 -5.58
CA LEU A 492 -5.74 44.33 -4.94
C LEU A 492 -4.63 45.21 -5.56
N VAL A 493 -4.56 45.27 -6.89
CA VAL A 493 -3.58 46.09 -7.61
C VAL A 493 -3.78 47.57 -7.34
N ARG A 494 -5.04 48.07 -7.35
CA ARG A 494 -5.36 49.47 -6.97
C ARG A 494 -4.95 49.80 -5.54
N SER A 495 -4.96 48.82 -4.63
CA SER A 495 -4.45 48.95 -3.26
C SER A 495 -2.92 48.83 -3.14
N ARG A 496 -2.18 48.85 -4.27
CA ARG A 496 -0.72 48.69 -4.35
C ARG A 496 -0.20 47.38 -3.76
N ARG A 497 -0.96 46.29 -3.89
CA ARG A 497 -0.52 44.95 -3.48
C ARG A 497 -0.07 44.15 -4.70
N ALA A 498 1.10 43.50 -4.59
CA ALA A 498 1.52 42.48 -5.53
C ALA A 498 0.77 41.17 -5.29
N VAL A 499 0.36 40.52 -6.38
CA VAL A 499 -0.44 39.29 -6.38
C VAL A 499 0.24 38.23 -7.24
N LEU A 500 0.21 36.99 -6.78
CA LEU A 500 0.59 35.82 -7.56
C LEU A 500 -0.67 35.09 -8.04
N LEU A 501 -0.92 35.11 -9.34
CA LEU A 501 -2.02 34.38 -9.97
C LEU A 501 -1.52 32.98 -10.36
N VAL A 502 -2.23 31.93 -9.97
CA VAL A 502 -1.81 30.55 -10.22
C VAL A 502 -2.70 29.90 -11.28
N THR A 503 -2.10 29.38 -12.33
CA THR A 503 -2.76 28.44 -13.25
C THR A 503 -2.67 27.06 -12.63
N ALA A 504 -3.70 26.68 -11.86
CA ALA A 504 -3.74 25.39 -11.19
C ALA A 504 -3.81 24.24 -12.22
N PHE A 505 -3.43 23.04 -11.78
CA PHE A 505 -3.32 21.87 -12.64
C PHE A 505 -4.54 21.70 -13.57
N ARG A 506 -4.26 21.71 -14.88
CA ARG A 506 -5.25 21.54 -15.96
C ARG A 506 -6.42 22.53 -15.92
N THR A 507 -6.21 23.76 -15.44
CA THR A 507 -7.13 24.89 -15.75
C THR A 507 -6.80 25.53 -17.09
N ASP A 508 -5.56 25.38 -17.57
CA ASP A 508 -5.18 25.72 -18.94
C ASP A 508 -5.55 24.56 -19.88
N THR A 509 -6.37 24.86 -20.88
CA THR A 509 -6.85 23.90 -21.89
C THR A 509 -5.77 23.47 -22.88
N SER A 510 -4.61 24.15 -22.90
CA SER A 510 -3.45 23.75 -23.70
C SER A 510 -2.78 22.45 -23.19
N VAL A 511 -3.01 22.09 -21.91
CA VAL A 511 -2.49 20.86 -21.31
C VAL A 511 -3.41 19.68 -21.65
N PRO A 512 -2.91 18.63 -22.35
CA PRO A 512 -3.76 17.53 -22.79
C PRO A 512 -4.34 16.74 -21.61
N PRO A 513 -5.48 16.04 -21.81
CA PRO A 513 -6.03 15.17 -20.79
C PRO A 513 -5.10 14.02 -20.45
N ARG A 514 -5.10 13.65 -19.17
CA ARG A 514 -4.36 12.48 -18.69
C ARG A 514 -5.08 11.22 -19.15
N PRO A 515 -4.39 10.23 -19.75
CA PRO A 515 -5.00 8.95 -20.09
C PRO A 515 -5.49 8.24 -18.82
N THR A 516 -6.75 7.79 -18.84
CA THR A 516 -7.33 7.02 -17.75
C THR A 516 -7.04 5.54 -17.96
N THR A 517 -6.12 4.99 -17.15
CA THR A 517 -5.87 3.55 -17.11
C THR A 517 -6.74 2.90 -16.04
N ARG A 518 -6.95 1.58 -16.14
CA ARG A 518 -7.54 0.81 -15.03
C ARG A 518 -6.74 1.05 -13.75
N TYR A 519 -7.43 1.33 -12.65
CA TYR A 519 -6.83 1.70 -11.35
C TYR A 519 -6.03 3.00 -11.35
N PHE A 520 -6.37 3.97 -12.19
CA PHE A 520 -5.65 5.25 -12.27
C PHE A 520 -5.40 5.88 -10.89
N THR A 521 -6.44 5.98 -10.06
CA THR A 521 -6.39 6.61 -8.73
C THR A 521 -5.64 5.80 -7.68
N THR A 522 -5.27 4.54 -7.96
CA THR A 522 -4.35 3.76 -7.13
C THR A 522 -2.92 4.28 -7.22
N PHE A 523 -2.51 4.71 -8.42
CA PHE A 523 -1.12 5.07 -8.73
C PHE A 523 -0.90 6.56 -8.91
N ASN A 524 -1.97 7.31 -9.22
CA ASN A 524 -1.91 8.73 -9.57
C ASN A 524 -2.92 9.52 -8.73
N LYS A 525 -2.54 10.75 -8.36
CA LYS A 525 -3.47 11.70 -7.76
C LYS A 525 -4.54 12.10 -8.78
N THR A 526 -5.74 12.45 -8.31
CA THR A 526 -6.77 13.07 -9.15
C THR A 526 -6.35 14.48 -9.59
N ASP A 527 -6.99 15.03 -10.61
CA ASP A 527 -6.69 16.39 -11.06
C ASP A 527 -6.91 17.40 -9.92
N ASP A 528 -7.97 17.23 -9.13
CA ASP A 528 -8.27 18.08 -7.99
C ASP A 528 -7.23 18.02 -6.87
N ALA A 529 -6.69 16.83 -6.58
CA ALA A 529 -5.58 16.70 -5.64
C ALA A 529 -4.28 17.36 -6.16
N GLU A 530 -4.05 17.34 -7.48
CA GLU A 530 -2.93 18.07 -8.09
C GLU A 530 -3.14 19.59 -8.07
N ARG A 531 -4.37 20.08 -8.26
CA ARG A 531 -4.71 21.51 -8.11
C ARG A 531 -4.43 22.00 -6.69
N VAL A 532 -4.82 21.23 -5.69
CA VAL A 532 -4.49 21.52 -4.29
C VAL A 532 -2.97 21.55 -4.09
N GLN A 533 -2.24 20.61 -4.69
CA GLN A 533 -0.78 20.55 -4.61
C GLN A 533 -0.10 21.79 -5.24
N ASP A 534 -0.60 22.28 -6.38
CA ASP A 534 -0.07 23.48 -7.04
C ASP A 534 -0.20 24.73 -6.15
N ILE A 535 -1.35 24.86 -5.48
CA ILE A 535 -1.61 25.96 -4.56
C ILE A 535 -0.68 25.87 -3.34
N LEU A 536 -0.44 24.67 -2.80
CA LEU A 536 0.56 24.46 -1.74
C LEU A 536 1.98 24.83 -2.19
N THR A 537 2.34 24.51 -3.42
CA THR A 537 3.63 24.89 -4.01
C THR A 537 3.77 26.41 -4.10
N ALA A 538 2.72 27.13 -4.53
CA ALA A 538 2.71 28.58 -4.55
C ALA A 538 2.79 29.21 -3.14
N ILE A 539 2.06 28.66 -2.15
CA ILE A 539 2.14 29.12 -0.75
C ILE A 539 3.57 28.96 -0.21
N ALA A 540 4.18 27.78 -0.41
CA ALA A 540 5.54 27.52 0.03
C ALA A 540 6.56 28.43 -0.66
N PHE A 541 6.37 28.72 -1.95
CA PHE A 541 7.19 29.67 -2.70
C PHE A 541 7.15 31.07 -2.09
N LEU A 542 5.96 31.64 -1.85
CA LEU A 542 5.86 32.98 -1.25
C LEU A 542 6.53 33.04 0.13
N ARG A 543 6.38 31.99 0.94
CA ARG A 543 7.07 31.89 2.23
C ARG A 543 8.59 31.82 2.08
N GLN A 544 9.08 31.09 1.08
CA GLN A 544 10.51 31.04 0.75
C GLN A 544 11.05 32.42 0.32
N GLN A 545 10.20 33.28 -0.28
CA GLN A 545 10.52 34.68 -0.61
C GLN A 545 10.36 35.64 0.59
N GLY A 546 10.02 35.13 1.78
CA GLY A 546 9.93 35.92 3.01
C GLY A 546 8.51 36.40 3.38
N ALA A 547 7.47 36.00 2.65
CA ALA A 547 6.09 36.32 3.02
C ALA A 547 5.71 35.62 4.35
N LYS A 548 5.40 36.42 5.39
CA LYS A 548 4.98 35.90 6.71
C LYS A 548 3.50 35.54 6.74
N ASP A 549 2.66 36.42 6.18
CA ASP A 549 1.21 36.32 6.13
C ASP A 549 0.73 36.10 4.69
N VAL A 550 0.65 34.84 4.27
CA VAL A 550 0.13 34.48 2.95
C VAL A 550 -1.40 34.50 2.96
N ARG A 551 -2.00 35.25 2.03
CA ARG A 551 -3.44 35.20 1.72
C ARG A 551 -3.67 34.33 0.49
N VAL A 552 -4.73 33.54 0.49
CA VAL A 552 -5.13 32.73 -0.67
C VAL A 552 -6.61 32.98 -0.95
N THR A 553 -6.88 33.52 -2.13
CA THR A 553 -8.24 33.77 -2.62
C THR A 553 -8.59 32.78 -3.72
N GLY A 554 -9.69 32.06 -3.58
CA GLY A 554 -10.25 31.23 -4.67
C GLY A 554 -11.48 31.87 -5.27
N LEU A 555 -11.54 31.90 -6.61
CA LEU A 555 -12.64 32.44 -7.41
C LEU A 555 -13.33 31.31 -8.18
N GLY A 556 -14.66 31.37 -8.30
CA GLY A 556 -15.44 30.31 -8.95
C GLY A 556 -15.24 28.96 -8.25
N LYS A 557 -15.09 27.88 -9.04
CA LYS A 557 -14.86 26.53 -8.47
C LYS A 557 -13.52 26.41 -7.73
N ALA A 558 -12.55 27.30 -7.99
CA ALA A 558 -11.26 27.28 -7.32
C ALA A 558 -11.33 27.61 -5.82
N ALA A 559 -12.45 28.16 -5.33
CA ALA A 559 -12.69 28.35 -3.90
C ALA A 559 -12.59 27.04 -3.11
N VAL A 560 -13.04 25.92 -3.69
CA VAL A 560 -12.92 24.59 -3.06
C VAL A 560 -11.44 24.17 -3.00
N TRP A 561 -10.69 24.31 -4.10
CA TRP A 561 -9.28 23.92 -4.15
C TRP A 561 -8.43 24.73 -3.16
N THR A 562 -8.64 26.04 -3.08
CA THR A 562 -7.91 26.91 -2.17
C THR A 562 -8.27 26.65 -0.72
N LEU A 563 -9.52 26.27 -0.42
CA LEU A 563 -9.94 25.88 0.93
C LEU A 563 -9.17 24.65 1.39
N PHE A 564 -9.16 23.59 0.57
CA PHE A 564 -8.44 22.36 0.91
C PHE A 564 -6.92 22.61 1.00
N ALA A 565 -6.34 23.43 0.12
CA ALA A 565 -4.92 23.81 0.21
C ALA A 565 -4.61 24.58 1.50
N ALA A 566 -5.46 25.53 1.91
CA ALA A 566 -5.30 26.25 3.17
C ALA A 566 -5.41 25.30 4.38
N ALA A 567 -6.36 24.35 4.35
CA ALA A 567 -6.58 23.38 5.42
C ALA A 567 -5.33 22.50 5.69
N VAL A 568 -4.63 22.08 4.63
CA VAL A 568 -3.46 21.20 4.75
C VAL A 568 -2.11 21.93 4.72
N ALA A 569 -2.09 23.26 4.57
CA ALA A 569 -0.85 24.03 4.57
C ALA A 569 -0.09 23.87 5.90
N LYS A 570 1.24 23.67 5.85
CA LYS A 570 2.07 23.48 7.07
C LYS A 570 2.15 24.75 7.92
N ALA A 571 1.89 25.91 7.34
CA ALA A 571 1.90 27.19 8.02
C ALA A 571 0.55 27.91 7.83
N PRO A 572 0.15 28.79 8.77
CA PRO A 572 -1.14 29.48 8.70
C PRO A 572 -1.34 30.25 7.40
N VAL A 573 -2.54 30.20 6.84
CA VAL A 573 -2.92 30.91 5.61
C VAL A 573 -4.25 31.60 5.87
N ARG A 574 -4.38 32.86 5.45
CA ARG A 574 -5.68 33.53 5.44
C ARG A 574 -6.40 33.18 4.15
N TRP A 575 -7.45 32.40 4.25
CA TRP A 575 -8.22 31.96 3.10
C TRP A 575 -9.46 32.84 2.89
N THR A 576 -9.76 33.13 1.63
CA THR A 576 -11.00 33.79 1.19
C THR A 576 -11.55 33.06 -0.02
N GLY A 577 -12.84 32.76 -0.05
CA GLY A 577 -13.49 32.19 -1.23
C GLY A 577 -14.99 31.99 -1.00
N ASP A 578 -15.77 32.14 -2.06
CA ASP A 578 -17.19 31.79 -2.05
C ASP A 578 -17.36 30.36 -2.57
N LEU A 579 -17.86 29.47 -1.71
CA LEU A 579 -18.13 28.08 -2.08
C LEU A 579 -19.38 27.95 -2.96
N GLY A 580 -20.18 29.01 -3.10
CA GLY A 580 -21.37 29.05 -3.93
C GLY A 580 -22.36 27.95 -3.57
N ARG A 581 -22.60 27.03 -4.51
CA ARG A 581 -23.52 25.89 -4.34
C ARG A 581 -22.85 24.61 -3.82
N PHE A 582 -21.55 24.64 -3.57
CA PHE A 582 -20.82 23.46 -3.07
C PHE A 582 -21.16 23.22 -1.60
N THR A 583 -22.02 22.23 -1.34
CA THR A 583 -22.49 21.89 0.03
C THR A 583 -21.65 20.80 0.69
N GLY A 584 -20.77 20.14 -0.07
CA GLY A 584 -20.01 18.98 0.39
C GLY A 584 -20.81 17.68 0.36
N SER A 585 -21.85 17.59 -0.49
CA SER A 585 -22.53 16.34 -0.78
C SER A 585 -21.66 15.42 -1.65
N ASP A 586 -21.95 14.12 -1.67
CA ASP A 586 -21.24 13.17 -2.54
C ASP A 586 -21.32 13.61 -4.01
N ARG A 587 -22.49 14.12 -4.44
CA ARG A 587 -22.69 14.68 -5.78
C ARG A 587 -21.78 15.88 -6.07
N ASP A 588 -21.55 16.75 -5.09
CA ASP A 588 -20.65 17.90 -5.24
C ASP A 588 -19.19 17.44 -5.42
N PHE A 589 -18.76 16.46 -4.62
CA PHE A 589 -17.41 15.90 -4.72
C PHE A 589 -17.21 15.16 -6.05
N VAL A 590 -18.13 14.27 -6.44
CA VAL A 590 -18.05 13.58 -7.75
C VAL A 590 -18.04 14.57 -8.91
N GLY A 591 -18.94 15.56 -8.89
CA GLY A 591 -19.12 16.46 -10.04
C GLY A 591 -18.17 17.65 -10.12
N SER A 592 -17.46 18.02 -9.04
CA SER A 592 -16.69 19.26 -9.01
C SER A 592 -15.37 19.22 -8.23
N PHE A 593 -15.17 18.27 -7.31
CA PHE A 593 -13.92 18.14 -6.56
C PHE A 593 -13.68 16.68 -6.16
N PHE A 594 -13.20 15.85 -7.08
CA PHE A 594 -13.14 14.41 -6.85
C PHE A 594 -11.79 13.99 -6.26
N VAL A 595 -11.82 13.49 -5.03
CA VAL A 595 -10.66 12.88 -4.35
C VAL A 595 -11.17 11.63 -3.60
N PRO A 596 -10.75 10.41 -3.97
CA PRO A 596 -11.15 9.20 -3.26
C PRO A 596 -10.80 9.25 -1.77
N GLY A 597 -11.74 8.84 -0.90
CA GLY A 597 -11.60 8.86 0.55
C GLY A 597 -11.91 10.22 1.21
N ILE A 598 -12.23 11.27 0.45
CA ILE A 598 -12.45 12.61 1.01
C ILE A 598 -13.66 12.67 1.95
N GLN A 599 -14.75 11.96 1.64
CA GLN A 599 -15.92 11.91 2.52
C GLN A 599 -15.67 11.04 3.74
N ARG A 600 -14.91 9.94 3.59
CA ARG A 600 -14.49 9.07 4.70
C ARG A 600 -13.81 9.83 5.84
N ILE A 601 -13.16 10.95 5.52
CA ILE A 601 -12.42 11.78 6.49
C ILE A 601 -13.15 13.08 6.87
N GLY A 602 -14.40 13.26 6.45
CA GLY A 602 -15.25 14.40 6.83
C GLY A 602 -15.44 15.48 5.76
N GLY A 603 -14.85 15.31 4.58
CA GLY A 603 -15.10 16.13 3.40
C GLY A 603 -14.95 17.63 3.68
N LEU A 604 -15.98 18.39 3.31
CA LEU A 604 -15.98 19.85 3.42
C LEU A 604 -15.90 20.32 4.88
N LYS A 605 -16.58 19.61 5.79
CA LYS A 605 -16.60 19.95 7.22
C LYS A 605 -15.20 19.87 7.83
N ALA A 606 -14.43 18.84 7.46
CA ALA A 606 -13.06 18.67 7.91
C ALA A 606 -12.15 19.82 7.43
N ALA A 607 -12.28 20.24 6.17
CA ALA A 607 -11.48 21.35 5.64
C ALA A 607 -11.83 22.69 6.31
N LEU A 608 -13.12 22.99 6.48
CA LEU A 608 -13.57 24.22 7.15
C LEU A 608 -13.07 24.30 8.59
N ALA A 609 -13.13 23.20 9.34
CA ALA A 609 -12.63 23.15 10.73
C ALA A 609 -11.12 23.44 10.86
N LEU A 610 -10.35 23.27 9.78
CA LEU A 610 -8.90 23.53 9.75
C LEU A 610 -8.52 24.92 9.26
N VAL A 611 -9.45 25.66 8.67
CA VAL A 611 -9.21 27.01 8.14
C VAL A 611 -9.81 28.09 9.05
N GLN A 612 -10.76 27.72 9.90
CA GLN A 612 -11.30 28.54 10.98
C GLN A 612 -10.29 28.80 12.10
#